data_AF-A0A1Y1L556-F1
#
_entry.id   AF-A0A1Y1L556-F1
#
_cell.length_a   1.000
_cell.length_b   1.000
_cell.length_c   1.000
_cell.angle_alpha   90.00
_cell.angle_beta   90.00
_cell.angle_gamma   90.00
#
_symmetry.space_group_name_H-M   'P 1'
#
loop_
_entity.id
_entity.type
_entity.pdbx_description
1 polymer ?
#
loop_
_entity_poly.entity_id
_entity_poly.type
_entity_poly.pdbx_seq_one_letter_code
_entity_poly.pdbx_strand_id
1 'polypeptide(L)'
;EKQYSEERQYWKNVLQRIVEVIKFLTKQGLALRGTVEKLGESSSGNFLSALELLSKFDPFLKTHLESKSNKGRGNVSYISKTICNEIIDLLTTMVQEKIVSEIKLSKYYSII
;
A
#
# COMPACT_ATOMS: atom_id res chain seq x y z
N GLU A 1 27.16 9.53 2.34
CA GLU A 1 26.67 8.22 1.84
C GLU A 1 25.85 7.44 2.87
N LYS A 2 26.34 7.27 4.11
CA LYS A 2 25.63 6.49 5.16
C LYS A 2 24.21 6.99 5.48
N GLN A 3 24.03 8.30 5.65
CA GLN A 3 22.73 8.92 5.92
C GLN A 3 21.69 8.68 4.81
N TYR A 4 22.11 8.75 3.54
CA TYR A 4 21.23 8.45 2.39
C TYR A 4 20.82 6.97 2.33
N SER A 5 21.70 6.07 2.76
CA SER A 5 21.39 4.63 2.83
C SER A 5 20.35 4.32 3.90
N GLU A 6 20.47 4.95 5.07
CA GLU A 6 19.55 4.79 6.20
C GLU A 6 18.15 5.31 5.88
N GLU A 7 18.04 6.49 5.26
CA GLU A 7 16.75 7.04 4.82
C GLU A 7 16.10 6.17 3.72
N ARG A 8 16.89 5.68 2.76
CA ARG A 8 16.39 4.75 1.75
C ARG A 8 15.86 3.47 2.39
N GLN A 9 16.57 2.91 3.37
CA GLN A 9 16.12 1.70 4.07
C GLN A 9 14.85 1.96 4.87
N TYR A 10 14.73 3.11 5.52
CA TYR A 10 13.52 3.53 6.21
C TYR A 10 12.31 3.51 5.27
N TRP A 11 12.40 4.18 4.12
CA TRP A 11 11.28 4.25 3.18
C TRP A 11 10.98 2.91 2.50
N LYS A 12 11.99 2.06 2.24
CA LYS A 12 11.76 0.67 1.81
C LYS A 12 10.95 -0.12 2.83
N ASN A 13 11.27 0.01 4.12
CA ASN A 13 10.55 -0.67 5.19
C ASN A 13 9.08 -0.20 5.29
N VAL A 14 8.83 1.09 5.10
CA VAL A 14 7.46 1.65 5.02
C VAL A 14 6.71 1.08 3.82
N LEU A 15 7.32 1.16 2.63
CA LEU A 15 6.70 0.73 1.38
C LEU A 15 6.36 -0.76 1.39
N GLN A 16 7.24 -1.60 1.95
CA GLN A 16 7.01 -3.03 2.06
C GLN A 16 5.70 -3.33 2.82
N ARG A 17 5.47 -2.69 3.97
CA ARG A 17 4.24 -2.88 4.75
C ARG A 17 3.00 -2.43 4.00
N ILE A 18 3.08 -1.28 3.33
CA ILE A 18 1.99 -0.73 2.52
C ILE A 18 1.61 -1.67 1.38
N VAL A 19 2.60 -2.17 0.65
CA VAL A 19 2.38 -3.12 -0.45
C VAL A 19 1.76 -4.42 0.06
N GLU A 20 2.21 -4.96 1.20
CA GLU A 20 1.64 -6.18 1.77
C GLU A 20 0.18 -5.98 2.23
N VAL A 21 -0.17 -4.83 2.80
CA VAL A 21 -1.57 -4.51 3.12
C VAL A 21 -2.43 -4.42 1.86
N ILE A 22 -1.95 -3.73 0.82
CA ILE A 22 -2.67 -3.61 -0.45
C ILE A 22 -2.92 -5.00 -1.04
N LYS A 23 -1.87 -5.83 -1.15
CA LYS A 23 -1.99 -7.21 -1.64
C LYS A 23 -2.98 -8.04 -0.83
N PHE A 24 -2.93 -7.94 0.50
CA PHE A 24 -3.85 -8.66 1.36
C PHE A 24 -5.30 -8.27 1.06
N LEU A 25 -5.61 -6.97 1.06
CA LEU A 25 -6.97 -6.48 0.85
C LEU A 25 -7.48 -6.80 -0.56
N THR A 26 -6.66 -6.62 -1.60
CA THR A 26 -7.06 -6.92 -2.98
C THR A 26 -7.29 -8.42 -3.18
N LYS A 27 -6.44 -9.28 -2.60
CA LYS A 27 -6.63 -10.74 -2.63
C LYS A 27 -7.95 -11.16 -1.98
N GLN A 28 -8.37 -10.48 -0.91
CA GLN A 28 -9.64 -10.76 -0.24
C GLN A 28 -10.85 -10.07 -0.90
N GLY A 29 -10.65 -9.30 -1.98
CA GLY A 29 -11.73 -8.53 -2.62
C GLY A 29 -12.27 -7.38 -1.76
N LEU A 30 -11.51 -6.92 -0.77
CA LEU A 30 -11.93 -5.86 0.14
C LEU A 30 -11.64 -4.48 -0.45
N ALA A 31 -12.62 -3.56 -0.34
CA ALA A 31 -12.44 -2.19 -0.75
C ALA A 31 -11.31 -1.52 0.04
N LEU A 32 -10.34 -0.90 -0.65
CA LEU A 32 -9.19 -0.25 0.01
C LEU A 32 -9.58 1.07 0.70
N ARG A 33 -10.60 1.75 0.16
CA ARG A 33 -11.01 3.12 0.56
C ARG A 33 -12.33 3.10 1.32
N GLY A 34 -12.49 4.11 2.16
CA GLY A 34 -13.74 4.43 2.86
C GLY A 34 -14.10 5.89 2.60
N THR A 35 -15.12 6.39 3.28
CA THR A 35 -15.59 7.77 3.12
C THR A 35 -14.59 8.79 3.68
N VAL A 36 -13.80 8.38 4.68
CA VAL A 36 -12.81 9.25 5.33
C VAL A 36 -11.39 8.73 5.13
N GLU A 37 -10.45 9.65 4.93
CA GLU A 37 -9.02 9.40 4.73
C GLU A 37 -8.18 9.87 5.93
N LYS A 38 -8.59 9.48 7.14
CA LYS A 38 -7.90 9.80 8.40
C LYS A 38 -7.73 8.55 9.24
N LEU A 39 -6.63 8.45 9.99
CA LEU A 39 -6.41 7.32 10.90
C LEU A 39 -7.29 7.46 12.15
N GLY A 40 -7.77 6.35 12.69
CA GLY A 40 -8.56 6.32 13.93
C GLY A 40 -10.03 6.76 13.79
N GLU A 41 -10.53 7.03 12.58
CA GLU A 41 -11.95 7.32 12.36
C GLU A 41 -12.73 6.05 11.97
N SER A 42 -13.98 5.95 12.44
CA SER A 42 -14.82 4.76 12.24
C SER A 42 -15.19 4.51 10.77
N SER A 43 -15.17 5.55 9.94
CA SER A 43 -15.46 5.51 8.50
C SER A 43 -14.22 5.45 7.62
N SER A 44 -13.06 5.12 8.19
CA SER A 44 -11.82 4.99 7.44
C SER A 44 -11.81 3.73 6.58
N GLY A 45 -11.18 3.82 5.41
CA GLY A 45 -11.07 2.67 4.50
C GLY A 45 -10.26 1.52 5.09
N ASN A 46 -10.53 0.29 4.63
CA ASN A 46 -9.87 -0.92 5.13
C ASN A 46 -8.34 -0.84 5.08
N PHE A 47 -7.76 -0.09 4.13
CA PHE A 47 -6.32 0.15 4.07
C PHE A 47 -5.78 0.85 5.33
N LEU A 48 -6.42 1.93 5.76
CA LEU A 48 -6.01 2.68 6.95
C LEU A 48 -6.28 1.86 8.22
N SER A 49 -7.43 1.20 8.31
CA SER A 49 -7.77 0.34 9.44
C SER A 49 -6.81 -0.84 9.58
N ALA A 50 -6.36 -1.44 8.46
CA ALA A 50 -5.37 -2.51 8.48
C ALA A 50 -3.99 -2.02 8.93
N LEU A 51 -3.55 -0.83 8.48
CA LEU A 51 -2.30 -0.23 8.95
C LEU A 51 -2.37 0.10 10.45
N GLU A 52 -3.50 0.61 10.93
CA GLU A 52 -3.74 0.88 12.34
C GLU A 52 -3.69 -0.41 13.17
N LEU A 53 -4.31 -1.49 12.68
CA LEU A 53 -4.21 -2.81 13.31
C LEU A 53 -2.76 -3.31 13.35
N LEU A 54 -2.04 -3.25 12.23
CA LEU A 54 -0.64 -3.69 12.16
C LEU A 54 0.27 -2.88 13.09
N SER A 55 0.01 -1.58 13.26
CA SER A 55 0.78 -0.73 14.16
C SER A 55 0.73 -1.16 15.63
N LYS A 56 -0.29 -1.93 16.03
CA LYS A 56 -0.35 -2.50 17.39
C LYS A 56 0.74 -3.55 17.63
N PHE A 57 1.25 -4.16 16.56
CA PHE A 57 2.24 -5.24 16.60
C PHE A 57 3.57 -4.87 15.97
N ASP A 58 3.62 -3.74 15.25
CA ASP A 58 4.82 -3.25 14.56
C ASP A 58 5.23 -1.88 15.11
N PRO A 59 6.22 -1.81 16.03
CA PRO A 59 6.68 -0.56 16.64
C PRO A 59 7.23 0.44 15.62
N PHE A 60 7.85 -0.04 14.54
CA PHE A 60 8.37 0.81 13.48
C PHE A 60 7.22 1.50 12.74
N LEU A 61 6.19 0.72 12.37
CA LEU A 61 5.01 1.25 11.71
C LEU A 61 4.26 2.21 12.64
N LYS A 62 4.09 1.87 13.92
CA LYS A 62 3.48 2.75 14.92
C LYS A 62 4.17 4.11 14.97
N THR A 63 5.48 4.10 15.12
CA THR A 63 6.29 5.34 15.15
C THR A 63 6.13 6.13 13.85
N HIS A 64 6.10 5.46 12.69
CA HIS A 64 5.86 6.11 11.40
C HIS A 64 4.47 6.75 11.33
N LEU A 65 3.43 6.04 11.77
CA LEU A 65 2.06 6.54 11.76
C LEU A 65 1.90 7.79 12.64
N GLU A 66 2.38 7.72 13.88
CA GLU A 66 2.29 8.82 14.84
C GLU A 66 3.11 10.05 14.41
N SER A 67 4.33 9.84 13.89
CA SER A 67 5.26 10.93 13.60
C SER A 67 5.12 11.56 12.22
N LYS A 68 4.51 10.87 11.24
CA LYS A 68 4.49 11.30 9.83
C LYS A 68 3.10 11.31 9.18
N SER A 69 2.11 10.57 9.69
CA SER A 69 0.81 10.47 9.00
C SER A 69 -0.09 11.70 9.18
N ASN A 70 0.11 12.50 10.24
CA ASN A 70 -0.76 13.62 10.59
C ASN A 70 -0.13 15.02 10.40
N LYS A 71 0.96 15.14 9.64
CA LYS A 71 1.71 16.42 9.52
C LYS A 71 1.16 17.44 8.51
N GLY A 72 -0.05 17.26 8.02
CA GLY A 72 -0.67 18.21 7.08
C GLY A 72 -0.01 18.26 5.69
N ARG A 73 -0.34 19.30 4.92
CA ARG A 73 0.11 19.49 3.51
C ARG A 73 1.64 19.67 3.44
N GLY A 74 2.27 19.06 2.42
CA GLY A 74 3.69 19.25 2.10
C GLY A 74 4.65 18.15 2.61
N ASN A 75 4.15 17.13 3.31
CA ASN A 75 4.95 15.98 3.74
C ASN A 75 4.66 14.75 2.87
N VAL A 76 5.71 14.03 2.46
CA VAL A 76 5.57 12.77 1.74
C VAL A 76 4.94 11.73 2.67
N SER A 77 3.73 11.29 2.32
CA SER A 77 3.04 10.20 2.99
C SER A 77 2.69 9.14 1.97
N TYR A 78 3.34 7.97 2.07
CA TYR A 78 2.98 6.80 1.27
C TYR A 78 1.60 6.24 1.61
N ILE A 79 0.98 6.74 2.67
CA ILE A 79 -0.36 6.39 3.13
C ILE A 79 -1.43 7.29 2.49
N SER A 80 -1.00 8.39 1.84
CA SER A 80 -1.91 9.26 1.09
C SER A 80 -2.60 8.51 -0.04
N LYS A 81 -3.82 8.95 -0.36
CA LYS A 81 -4.62 8.37 -1.45
C LYS A 81 -3.87 8.36 -2.77
N THR A 82 -3.20 9.47 -3.11
CA THR A 82 -2.48 9.64 -4.38
C THR A 82 -1.38 8.59 -4.52
N ILE A 83 -0.48 8.49 -3.55
CA ILE A 83 0.62 7.51 -3.61
C ILE A 83 0.10 6.08 -3.56
N CYS A 84 -0.93 5.81 -2.75
CA CYS A 84 -1.52 4.48 -2.72
C CYS A 84 -2.19 4.11 -4.05
N ASN A 85 -2.80 5.06 -4.77
CA ASN A 85 -3.32 4.82 -6.12
C ASN A 85 -2.18 4.51 -7.11
N GLU A 86 -1.08 5.26 -7.08
CA GLU A 86 0.08 4.97 -7.92
C GLU A 86 0.62 3.55 -7.69
N ILE A 87 0.68 3.09 -6.43
CA ILE A 87 1.09 1.72 -6.11
C ILE A 87 0.10 0.70 -6.70
N ILE A 88 -1.21 0.97 -6.63
CA ILE A 88 -2.23 0.10 -7.20
C ILE A 88 -2.09 0.02 -8.72
N ASP A 89 -1.85 1.15 -9.40
CA ASP A 89 -1.67 1.21 -10.85
C ASP A 89 -0.44 0.42 -11.30
N LEU A 90 0.67 0.52 -10.54
CA LEU A 90 1.88 -0.28 -10.76
C LEU A 90 1.60 -1.77 -10.60
N LEU A 91 0.95 -2.18 -9.50
CA LEU A 91 0.59 -3.58 -9.27
C LEU A 91 -0.35 -4.11 -10.36
N THR A 92 -1.30 -3.30 -10.80
CA THR A 92 -2.25 -3.64 -11.87
C THR A 92 -1.51 -3.89 -13.18
N THR A 93 -0.60 -3.00 -13.55
CA THR A 93 0.23 -3.13 -14.75
C THR A 93 1.04 -4.42 -14.73
N MET A 94 1.72 -4.72 -13.60
CA MET A 94 2.50 -5.95 -13.45
C MET A 94 1.64 -7.22 -13.59
N VAL A 95 0.43 -7.22 -13.01
CA VAL A 95 -0.50 -8.35 -13.12
C VAL A 95 -1.00 -8.51 -14.56
N GLN A 96 -1.34 -7.42 -15.23
CA GLN A 96 -1.77 -7.45 -16.64
C GLN A 96 -0.66 -7.99 -17.55
N GLU A 97 0.57 -7.51 -17.39
CA GLU A 97 1.72 -8.01 -18.16
C GLU A 97 1.94 -9.51 -17.95
N LYS A 98 1.79 -9.97 -16.70
CA LYS A 98 1.91 -11.40 -16.35
C LYS A 98 0.82 -12.24 -17.02
N ILE A 99 -0.43 -11.79 -16.97
CA ILE A 99 -1.57 -12.46 -17.64
C ILE A 99 -1.33 -12.51 -19.16
N VAL A 100 -0.94 -11.40 -19.77
CA VAL A 100 -0.66 -11.34 -21.23
C VAL A 100 0.47 -12.28 -21.62
N SER A 101 1.52 -12.35 -20.80
CA SER A 101 2.64 -13.29 -20.99
C SER A 101 2.17 -14.74 -20.95
N GLU A 102 1.34 -15.11 -19.96
CA GLU A 102 0.78 -16.47 -19.84
C GLU A 102 -0.12 -16.84 -21.02
N ILE A 103 -0.96 -15.91 -21.48
CA ILE A 103 -1.79 -16.11 -22.68
C ILE A 103 -0.91 -16.38 -23.91
N LYS A 104 0.13 -15.58 -24.14
CA LYS A 104 1.04 -15.75 -25.27
C LYS A 104 1.80 -17.08 -25.26
N LEU A 105 2.06 -17.63 -24.08
CA LEU A 105 2.74 -18.93 -23.91
C LEU A 105 1.77 -20.12 -24.00
N SER A 106 0.48 -19.89 -23.76
CA SER A 106 -0.54 -20.94 -23.77
C SER A 106 -0.91 -21.38 -25.19
N LYS A 107 -1.14 -22.68 -25.38
CA LYS A 107 -1.67 -23.22 -26.65
C LYS A 107 -3.17 -22.90 -26.81
N TYR A 108 -3.89 -22.87 -25.69
CA TYR A 108 -5.32 -22.61 -25.62
C TYR A 108 -5.59 -21.73 -24.39
N TYR A 109 -6.49 -20.75 -24.55
CA TYR A 109 -7.02 -19.94 -23.47
C TYR A 109 -8.51 -19.67 -23.72
N SER A 110 -9.25 -19.35 -22.67
CA SER A 110 -10.67 -18.99 -22.74
C SER A 110 -10.89 -17.65 -22.06
N ILE A 111 -11.80 -16.84 -22.60
CA ILE A 111 -12.28 -15.61 -21.99
C ILE A 111 -13.70 -15.91 -21.49
N ILE A 112 -13.96 -15.66 -20.20
CA ILE A 112 -15.26 -15.83 -19.55
C ILE A 112 -15.99 -14.50 -19.55
#